data_AF-A0A2U1FLT8-F1
#
_entry.id   AF-A0A2U1FLT8-F1
#
_cell.length_a   1.000
_cell.length_b   1.000
_cell.length_c   1.000
_cell.angle_alpha   90.00
_cell.angle_beta   90.00
_cell.angle_gamma   90.00
#
_symmetry.space_group_name_H-M   'P 1'
#
loop_
_entity.id
_entity.type
_entity.pdbx_description
1 polymer ?
#
loop_
_entity_poly.entity_id
_entity_poly.type
_entity_poly.pdbx_seq_one_letter_code
_entity_poly.pdbx_strand_id
1 'polypeptide(L)'
;MDADDELWSALDRVAETPALLVACAFDGALAPDDGDPAQARAEQVSSEALNVLMALPDTTVAVVSERPSDEVAELMFLSGSKGGARVVAPDGLPALRAELGATAAVVVGVTADGQAGADDVVVGVGEPAPYEVEDVDDVAEVLEELAGLRRRR
;
A
#
# COMPACT_ATOMS: atom_id res chain seq x y z
N MET A 1 21.69 3.72 12.29
CA MET A 1 20.39 3.04 12.25
C MET A 1 20.37 2.39 10.90
N ASP A 2 20.06 1.10 10.87
CA ASP A 2 19.97 0.36 9.61
C ASP A 2 18.73 0.89 8.85
N ALA A 3 18.71 0.85 7.52
CA ALA A 3 17.62 1.44 6.73
C ALA A 3 16.24 0.87 7.13
N ASP A 4 16.22 -0.42 7.45
CA ASP A 4 15.03 -1.12 7.94
C ASP A 4 14.54 -0.55 9.28
N ASP A 5 15.45 -0.23 10.21
CA ASP A 5 15.09 0.38 11.50
C ASP A 5 14.37 1.74 11.30
N GLU A 6 14.80 2.51 10.31
CA GLU A 6 14.20 3.81 9.99
C GLU A 6 12.81 3.63 9.37
N LEU A 7 12.62 2.63 8.51
CA LEU A 7 11.32 2.26 7.96
C LEU A 7 10.36 1.81 9.07
N TRP A 8 10.78 0.90 9.95
CA TRP A 8 9.94 0.43 11.06
C TRP A 8 9.54 1.56 12.00
N SER A 9 10.48 2.47 12.30
CA SER A 9 10.20 3.67 13.09
C SER A 9 9.27 4.66 12.39
N ALA A 10 9.25 4.68 11.05
CA ALA A 10 8.32 5.48 10.28
C ALA A 10 6.91 4.86 10.27
N LEU A 11 6.82 3.53 10.16
CA LEU A 11 5.54 2.81 10.25
C LEU A 11 4.89 2.97 11.63
N ASP A 12 5.67 2.91 12.72
CA ASP A 12 5.16 3.15 14.07
C ASP A 12 4.50 4.53 14.18
N ARG A 13 5.18 5.58 13.71
CA ARG A 13 4.66 6.95 13.71
C ARG A 13 3.42 7.11 12.83
N VAL A 14 3.44 6.57 11.61
CA VAL A 14 2.31 6.74 10.66
C VAL A 14 1.08 5.95 11.11
N ALA A 15 1.27 4.85 11.84
CA ALA A 15 0.19 4.06 12.41
C ALA A 15 -0.62 4.81 13.48
N GLU A 16 -0.06 5.82 14.14
CA GLU A 16 -0.76 6.63 15.14
C GLU A 16 -1.65 7.74 14.53
N THR A 17 -1.59 7.95 13.21
CA THR A 17 -2.26 9.09 12.56
C THR A 17 -3.79 8.93 12.52
N PRO A 18 -4.58 10.01 12.72
CA PRO A 18 -6.04 9.96 12.75
C PRO A 18 -6.69 9.23 11.58
N ALA A 19 -6.36 9.58 10.34
CA ALA A 19 -6.92 8.99 9.13
C ALA A 19 -5.79 8.56 8.18
N LEU A 20 -5.67 7.25 7.93
CA LEU A 20 -4.60 6.68 7.12
C LEU A 20 -5.08 6.19 5.77
N LEU A 21 -4.35 6.56 4.73
CA LEU A 21 -4.45 5.95 3.41
C LEU A 21 -3.27 4.98 3.20
N VAL A 22 -3.55 3.72 2.90
CA VAL A 22 -2.55 2.74 2.46
C VAL A 22 -2.73 2.55 0.97
N ALA A 23 -1.77 3.01 0.17
CA ALA A 23 -1.80 2.96 -1.28
C ALA A 23 -0.65 2.09 -1.79
N CYS A 24 -0.97 1.00 -2.48
CA CYS A 24 0.02 0.05 -2.98
C CYS A 24 -0.13 -0.08 -4.49
N ALA A 25 0.98 0.06 -5.23
CA ALA A 25 1.01 -0.32 -6.64
C ALA A 25 0.63 -1.80 -6.80
N PHE A 26 -0.10 -2.11 -7.86
CA PHE A 26 -0.39 -3.50 -8.18
C PHE A 26 0.84 -4.19 -8.74
N ASP A 27 1.23 -3.82 -9.97
CA ASP A 27 2.39 -4.36 -10.66
C ASP A 27 3.70 -3.93 -9.98
N GLY A 28 4.58 -4.89 -9.72
CA GLY A 28 5.89 -4.65 -9.11
C GLY A 28 5.88 -4.43 -7.59
N ALA A 29 4.72 -4.44 -6.93
CA ALA A 29 4.63 -4.32 -5.47
C ALA A 29 3.68 -5.35 -4.85
N LEU A 30 2.41 -5.39 -5.25
CA LEU A 30 1.49 -6.44 -4.79
C LEU A 30 1.63 -7.72 -5.60
N ALA A 31 1.91 -7.60 -6.90
CA ALA A 31 2.13 -8.71 -7.82
C ALA A 31 3.54 -8.63 -8.41
N PRO A 32 4.30 -9.73 -8.49
CA PRO A 32 5.60 -9.75 -9.14
C PRO A 32 5.51 -9.32 -10.61
N ASP A 33 6.49 -8.55 -11.09
CA ASP A 33 6.63 -8.22 -12.52
C ASP A 33 7.56 -9.22 -13.22
N ASP A 34 7.09 -10.46 -13.35
CA ASP A 34 7.81 -11.55 -14.02
C ASP A 34 7.73 -11.47 -15.57
N GLY A 35 7.21 -10.37 -16.12
CA GLY A 35 7.14 -10.11 -17.57
C GLY A 35 5.98 -10.79 -18.33
N ASP A 36 5.11 -11.54 -17.64
CA ASP A 36 3.83 -12.01 -18.18
C ASP A 36 2.64 -11.37 -17.43
N PRO A 37 2.04 -10.31 -17.98
CA PRO A 37 0.93 -9.61 -17.34
C PRO A 37 -0.27 -10.49 -16.99
N ALA A 38 -0.47 -11.61 -17.70
CA ALA A 38 -1.58 -12.54 -17.44
C ALA A 38 -1.34 -13.44 -16.22
N GLN A 39 -0.09 -13.50 -15.74
CA GLN A 39 0.31 -14.27 -14.56
C GLN A 39 0.55 -13.42 -13.32
N ALA A 40 0.60 -12.09 -13.46
CA ALA A 40 0.73 -11.12 -12.37
C ALA A 40 -0.46 -11.22 -11.40
N ARG A 41 -0.34 -12.11 -10.41
CA ARG A 41 -1.30 -12.26 -9.31
C ARG A 41 -0.72 -11.62 -8.08
N ALA A 42 -1.58 -10.96 -7.30
CA ALA A 42 -1.13 -10.41 -6.04
C ALA A 42 -0.69 -11.53 -5.10
N GLU A 43 0.36 -11.27 -4.33
CA GLU A 43 0.79 -12.16 -3.27
C GLU A 43 -0.35 -12.36 -2.28
N GLN A 44 -0.55 -13.62 -1.87
CA GLN A 44 -1.64 -13.97 -0.97
C GLN A 44 -1.45 -13.27 0.38
N VAL A 45 -0.21 -13.23 0.88
CA VAL A 45 0.15 -12.60 2.16
C VAL A 45 -0.17 -11.10 2.12
N SER A 46 0.26 -10.39 1.06
CA SER A 46 -0.08 -8.98 0.86
C SER A 46 -1.60 -8.75 0.80
N SER A 47 -2.33 -9.60 0.08
CA SER A 47 -3.79 -9.52 0.01
C SER A 47 -4.46 -9.72 1.38
N GLU A 48 -3.96 -10.66 2.19
CA GLU A 48 -4.44 -10.90 3.56
C GLU A 48 -4.16 -9.69 4.48
N ALA A 49 -2.96 -9.12 4.42
CA ALA A 49 -2.61 -7.92 5.17
C ALA A 49 -3.49 -6.71 4.78
N LEU A 50 -3.74 -6.52 3.48
CA LEU A 50 -4.67 -5.48 3.00
C LEU A 50 -6.11 -5.72 3.46
N ASN A 51 -6.59 -6.97 3.46
CA ASN A 51 -7.90 -7.33 4.01
C ASN A 51 -8.01 -6.96 5.49
N VAL A 52 -6.93 -7.16 6.25
CA VAL A 52 -6.86 -6.72 7.64
C VAL A 52 -6.97 -5.20 7.75
N LEU A 53 -6.12 -4.47 7.03
CA LEU A 53 -6.08 -3.01 7.06
C LEU A 53 -7.43 -2.38 6.69
N MET A 54 -8.12 -2.92 5.68
CA MET A 54 -9.46 -2.48 5.29
C MET A 54 -10.52 -2.62 6.38
N ALA A 55 -10.35 -3.57 7.30
CA ALA A 55 -11.29 -3.80 8.40
C ALA A 55 -11.02 -2.91 9.61
N LEU A 56 -9.91 -2.15 9.62
CA LEU A 56 -9.54 -1.28 10.73
C LEU A 56 -10.20 0.09 10.62
N PRO A 57 -10.60 0.71 11.74
CA PRO A 57 -11.19 2.04 11.73
C PRO A 57 -10.18 3.06 11.20
N ASP A 58 -10.71 4.12 10.59
CA ASP A 58 -9.95 5.26 10.07
C ASP A 58 -8.76 4.87 9.16
N THR A 59 -8.87 3.72 8.49
CA THR A 59 -7.88 3.16 7.59
C THR A 59 -8.55 2.87 6.25
N THR A 60 -8.02 3.44 5.17
CA THR A 60 -8.50 3.20 3.81
C THR A 60 -7.39 2.55 3.00
N VAL A 61 -7.71 1.50 2.26
CA VAL A 61 -6.78 0.84 1.33
C VAL A 61 -7.12 1.21 -0.11
N ALA A 62 -6.10 1.55 -0.88
CA ALA A 62 -6.16 1.76 -2.31
C ALA A 62 -5.14 0.88 -3.03
N VAL A 63 -5.57 0.23 -4.11
CA VAL A 63 -4.68 -0.42 -5.07
C VAL A 63 -4.48 0.56 -6.22
N VAL A 64 -3.22 0.88 -6.50
CA VAL A 64 -2.84 1.81 -7.55
C VAL A 64 -2.41 1.01 -8.77
N SER A 65 -3.09 1.18 -9.90
CA SER A 65 -2.79 0.42 -11.12
C SER A 65 -3.25 1.17 -12.37
N GLU A 66 -2.50 0.99 -13.44
CA GLU A 66 -2.90 1.36 -14.81
C GLU A 66 -3.86 0.32 -15.42
N ARG A 67 -4.01 -0.85 -14.79
CA ARG A 67 -4.91 -1.91 -15.25
C ARG A 67 -6.38 -1.55 -14.99
N PRO A 68 -7.32 -2.10 -15.79
CA PRO A 68 -8.75 -2.02 -15.49
C PRO A 68 -9.07 -2.53 -14.08
N SER A 69 -9.97 -1.86 -13.37
CA SER A 69 -10.30 -2.20 -11.97
C SER A 69 -10.89 -3.60 -11.79
N ASP A 70 -11.62 -4.10 -12.80
CA ASP A 70 -12.16 -5.44 -12.85
C ASP A 70 -11.06 -6.49 -13.00
N GLU A 71 -10.07 -6.23 -13.84
CA GLU A 71 -8.88 -7.09 -13.99
C GLU A 71 -8.09 -7.16 -12.67
N VAL A 72 -7.83 -6.02 -12.03
CA VAL A 72 -7.17 -5.98 -10.71
C VAL A 72 -7.96 -6.78 -9.67
N ALA A 73 -9.30 -6.66 -9.66
CA ALA A 73 -10.14 -7.40 -8.73
C ALA A 73 -10.09 -8.92 -8.94
N GLU A 74 -9.93 -9.39 -10.19
CA GLU A 74 -9.75 -10.82 -10.51
C GLU A 74 -8.38 -11.37 -10.08
N LEU A 75 -7.35 -10.52 -10.10
CA LEU A 75 -5.97 -10.90 -9.77
C LEU A 75 -5.62 -10.75 -8.28
N MET A 76 -6.50 -10.14 -7.50
CA MET A 76 -6.35 -9.93 -6.06
C MET A 76 -7.07 -11.00 -5.24
N PHE A 77 -6.52 -11.37 -4.08
CA PHE A 77 -7.17 -12.29 -3.14
C PHE A 77 -7.93 -11.53 -2.03
N LEU A 78 -8.78 -10.57 -2.39
CA LEU A 78 -9.55 -9.79 -1.41
C LEU A 78 -10.91 -10.42 -1.10
N SER A 79 -11.27 -10.49 0.18
CA SER A 79 -12.58 -10.99 0.61
C SER A 79 -13.63 -9.88 0.44
N GLY A 80 -14.64 -10.11 -0.40
CA GLY A 80 -15.63 -9.11 -0.84
C GLY A 80 -16.61 -8.56 0.22
N SER A 81 -16.22 -8.47 1.48
CA SER A 81 -17.09 -8.08 2.58
C SER A 81 -16.86 -6.63 3.03
N LYS A 82 -17.62 -5.73 2.39
CA LYS A 82 -17.91 -4.33 2.79
C LYS A 82 -16.74 -3.35 2.81
N GLY A 83 -16.58 -2.64 1.68
CA GLY A 83 -15.73 -1.45 1.57
C GLY A 83 -14.45 -1.66 0.78
N GLY A 84 -14.40 -2.69 -0.09
CA GLY A 84 -13.21 -3.20 -0.78
C GLY A 84 -12.25 -2.14 -1.32
N ALA A 85 -10.98 -2.55 -1.44
CA ALA A 85 -9.88 -1.69 -1.81
C ALA A 85 -10.24 -0.84 -3.03
N ARG A 86 -10.01 0.46 -2.93
CA ARG A 86 -10.29 1.38 -4.04
C ARG A 86 -9.22 1.15 -5.10
N VAL A 87 -9.60 0.73 -6.30
CA VAL A 87 -8.66 0.71 -7.42
C VAL A 87 -8.63 2.09 -8.06
N VAL A 88 -7.45 2.71 -8.14
CA VAL A 88 -7.26 4.03 -8.74
C VAL A 88 -6.04 4.03 -9.67
N ALA A 89 -6.08 4.88 -10.69
CA ALA A 89 -4.89 5.19 -11.48
C ALA A 89 -3.88 6.00 -10.64
N PRO A 90 -2.57 5.95 -10.96
CA PRO A 90 -1.53 6.70 -10.23
C PRO A 90 -1.83 8.20 -10.07
N ASP A 91 -2.32 8.84 -11.13
CA ASP A 91 -2.68 10.28 -11.14
C ASP A 91 -3.94 10.61 -10.32
N GLY A 92 -4.76 9.59 -9.99
CA GLY A 92 -5.95 9.71 -9.16
C GLY A 92 -5.66 9.67 -7.65
N LEU A 93 -4.47 9.21 -7.24
CA LEU A 93 -4.14 9.03 -5.82
C LEU A 93 -4.20 10.33 -5.00
N PRO A 94 -3.69 11.50 -5.49
CA PRO A 94 -3.80 12.76 -4.75
C PRO A 94 -5.25 13.21 -4.53
N ALA A 95 -6.11 13.02 -5.53
CA ALA A 95 -7.53 13.36 -5.43
C ALA A 95 -8.25 12.46 -4.42
N LEU A 96 -7.94 11.15 -4.42
CA LEU A 96 -8.45 10.20 -3.44
C LEU A 96 -8.03 10.58 -2.01
N ARG A 97 -6.76 10.90 -1.81
CA ARG A 97 -6.25 11.33 -0.50
C ARG A 97 -7.02 12.54 0.03
N ALA A 98 -7.25 13.53 -0.84
CA ALA A 98 -7.98 14.75 -0.49
C ALA A 98 -9.46 14.45 -0.16
N GLU A 99 -10.13 13.58 -0.93
CA GLU A 99 -11.50 13.15 -0.67
C GLU A 99 -11.65 12.51 0.72
N LEU A 100 -10.70 11.64 1.08
CA LEU A 100 -10.70 10.92 2.36
C LEU A 100 -10.30 11.80 3.55
N GLY A 101 -9.71 12.97 3.31
CA GLY A 101 -9.12 13.79 4.36
C GLY A 101 -7.98 13.07 5.10
N ALA A 102 -7.24 12.20 4.39
CA ALA A 102 -6.18 11.40 5.00
C ALA A 102 -5.08 12.31 5.57
N THR A 103 -4.76 12.12 6.85
CA THR A 103 -3.74 12.89 7.56
C THR A 103 -2.34 12.43 7.20
N ALA A 104 -2.20 11.14 6.87
CA ALA A 104 -0.96 10.55 6.38
C ALA A 104 -1.28 9.43 5.37
N ALA A 105 -0.28 9.02 4.61
CA ALA A 105 -0.34 7.83 3.77
C ALA A 105 0.89 6.95 3.90
N VAL A 106 0.69 5.65 3.72
CA VAL A 106 1.75 4.71 3.35
C VAL A 106 1.59 4.44 1.86
N VAL A 107 2.61 4.73 1.08
CA VAL A 107 2.62 4.61 -0.38
C VAL A 107 3.71 3.62 -0.77
N VAL A 108 3.33 2.50 -1.38
CA VAL A 108 4.26 1.39 -1.71
C VAL A 108 4.30 1.16 -3.22
N GLY A 109 5.48 1.23 -3.82
CA GLY A 109 5.71 0.97 -5.25
C GLY A 109 5.06 1.96 -6.20
N VAL A 110 4.53 3.08 -5.69
CA VAL A 110 3.97 4.15 -6.54
C VAL A 110 5.00 5.26 -6.64
N THR A 111 5.30 5.70 -7.87
CA THR A 111 6.13 6.87 -8.12
C THR A 111 5.41 8.13 -7.63
N ALA A 112 5.61 8.48 -6.37
CA ALA A 112 5.11 9.72 -5.80
C ALA A 112 6.03 10.86 -6.27
N ASP A 113 5.71 11.50 -7.40
CA ASP A 113 6.45 12.63 -7.97
C ASP A 113 6.42 13.88 -7.05
N GLY A 114 7.11 13.81 -5.90
CA GLY A 114 7.22 14.92 -4.94
C GLY A 114 5.91 15.29 -4.23
N GLN A 115 4.93 14.38 -4.18
CA GLN A 115 3.59 14.63 -3.62
C GLN A 115 3.38 14.02 -2.23
N ALA A 116 4.41 13.38 -1.68
CA ALA A 116 4.37 12.84 -0.32
C ALA A 116 4.38 13.99 0.70
N GLY A 117 3.43 13.95 1.63
CA GLY A 117 3.42 14.80 2.81
C GLY A 117 4.55 14.47 3.77
N ALA A 118 4.85 15.38 4.71
CA ALA A 118 5.93 15.18 5.68
C ALA A 118 5.70 13.99 6.63
N ASP A 119 4.44 13.60 6.84
CA ASP A 119 4.04 12.48 7.67
C ASP A 119 3.80 11.19 6.86
N ASP A 120 4.04 11.21 5.55
CA ASP A 120 3.85 10.05 4.70
C ASP A 120 5.07 9.12 4.72
N VAL A 121 4.81 7.83 4.57
CA VAL A 121 5.83 6.79 4.40
C VAL A 121 5.79 6.36 2.94
N VAL A 122 6.87 6.61 2.20
CA VAL A 122 6.98 6.22 0.79
C VAL A 122 8.02 5.12 0.68
N VAL A 123 7.59 3.95 0.22
CA VAL A 123 8.39 2.74 0.09
C VAL A 123 8.51 2.40 -1.39
N GLY A 124 9.72 2.45 -1.94
CA GLY A 124 10.02 1.96 -3.28
C GLY A 124 10.28 0.46 -3.26
N VAL A 125 9.94 -0.24 -4.34
CA VAL A 125 10.16 -1.70 -4.49
C VAL A 125 11.16 -1.91 -5.61
N GLY A 126 12.40 -2.23 -5.25
CA GLY A 126 13.52 -2.28 -6.21
C GLY A 126 13.86 -0.95 -6.89
N GLU A 127 13.21 0.15 -6.47
CA GLU A 127 13.37 1.50 -7.03
C GLU A 127 13.66 2.53 -5.91
N PRO A 128 14.45 3.59 -6.20
CA PRO A 128 14.82 4.56 -5.19
C PRO A 128 13.65 5.35 -4.58
N ALA A 129 13.60 5.41 -3.27
CA ALA A 129 12.59 6.12 -2.49
C ALA A 129 13.12 6.46 -1.09
N PRO A 130 12.40 7.25 -0.25
CA PRO A 130 12.83 7.54 1.12
C PRO A 130 13.05 6.27 1.97
N TYR A 131 12.25 5.23 1.73
CA TYR A 131 12.47 3.88 2.21
C TYR A 131 12.39 2.92 1.02
N GLU A 132 13.14 1.83 1.06
CA GLU A 132 13.27 0.89 -0.05
C GLU A 132 13.11 -0.53 0.47
N VAL A 133 12.43 -1.37 -0.30
CA VAL A 133 12.36 -2.82 -0.11
C VAL A 133 12.79 -3.53 -1.39
N GLU A 134 13.27 -4.76 -1.29
CA GLU A 134 13.90 -5.45 -2.42
C GLU A 134 12.84 -6.03 -3.37
N ASP A 135 11.76 -6.61 -2.83
CA ASP A 135 10.78 -7.34 -3.61
C ASP A 135 9.37 -7.35 -2.98
N VAL A 136 8.48 -8.15 -3.57
CA VAL A 136 7.07 -8.27 -3.14
C VAL A 136 6.90 -8.99 -1.80
N ASP A 137 7.87 -9.81 -1.38
CA ASP A 137 7.83 -10.50 -0.08
C ASP A 137 8.08 -9.46 1.03
N ASP A 138 9.06 -8.58 0.85
CA ASP A 138 9.30 -7.46 1.77
C ASP A 138 8.10 -6.49 1.84
N VAL A 139 7.41 -6.27 0.71
CA VAL A 139 6.15 -5.50 0.71
C VAL A 139 5.11 -6.15 1.62
N ALA A 140 5.01 -7.47 1.60
CA ALA A 140 4.10 -8.19 2.48
C ALA A 140 4.47 -7.95 3.96
N GLU A 141 5.75 -8.00 4.31
CA GLU A 141 6.23 -7.71 5.68
C GLU A 141 5.86 -6.29 6.14
N VAL A 142 6.04 -5.29 5.27
CA VAL A 142 5.65 -3.90 5.54
C VAL A 142 4.16 -3.78 5.84
N LEU A 143 3.32 -4.44 5.05
CA LEU A 143 1.87 -4.41 5.21
C LEU A 143 1.40 -5.15 6.47
N GLU A 144 2.02 -6.29 6.79
CA GLU A 144 1.74 -7.06 8.01
C GLU A 144 2.11 -6.26 9.27
N GLU A 145 3.28 -5.62 9.28
CA GLU A 145 3.70 -4.80 10.42
C GLU A 145 2.78 -3.59 10.59
N LEU A 146 2.46 -2.88 9.51
CA LEU A 146 1.52 -1.76 9.55
C LEU A 146 0.14 -2.19 10.07
N ALA A 147 -0.36 -3.35 9.62
CA ALA A 147 -1.60 -3.93 10.11
C ALA A 147 -1.53 -4.27 11.61
N GLY A 148 -0.39 -4.79 12.06
CA GLY A 148 -0.08 -5.09 13.46
C GLY A 148 -0.10 -3.83 14.33
N LEU A 149 0.54 -2.76 13.89
CA LEU A 149 0.60 -1.47 14.57
C LEU A 149 -0.79 -0.82 14.66
N ARG A 150 -1.52 -0.75 13.54
CA ARG A 150 -2.87 -0.19 13.48
C ARG A 150 -3.89 -0.91 14.36
N ARG A 151 -3.74 -2.23 14.53
CA ARG A 151 -4.59 -3.04 15.42
C ARG A 151 -4.37 -2.75 16.91
N ARG A 152 -3.20 -2.22 17.29
CA ARG A 152 -2.81 -1.97 18.68
C ARG A 152 -3.16 -0.56 19.17
N ARG A 153 -3.53 0.33 18.25
CA ARG A 153 -3.99 1.70 18.50
C ARG A 153 -5.38 1.74 19.12
#